data_AF-A0A929XXN3-F1
#
_entry.id   AF-A0A929XXN3-F1
#
_cell.length_a   1.000
_cell.length_b   1.000
_cell.length_c   1.000
_cell.angle_alpha   90.00
_cell.angle_beta   90.00
_cell.angle_gamma   90.00
#
_symmetry.space_group_name_H-M   'P 1'
#
loop_
_entity.id
_entity.type
_entity.pdbx_description
1 polymer ?
#
loop_
_entity_poly.entity_id
_entity_poly.type
_entity_poly.pdbx_seq_one_letter_code
_entity_poly.pdbx_strand_id
1 'polypeptide(L)'
;MLKFTKNFNSNGVEYWREYNSVFSSENILFVPIDAIGLNPQLGSLPRHLFRNLGLKILKISWKDGAKTLRVENIEKIMPVHGCKRASIAQGLDNVTVQSAIERAIANLFFTIAKDPKGDFFHSSGQFFHKVKMNKDFFVSENDSDIARNVVEIVRGREHSSVKNTVLIKV
;
A
#
# COMPACT_ATOMS: atom_id res chain seq x y z
N MET A 1 4.60 14.86 -1.62
CA MET A 1 4.19 13.51 -1.19
C MET A 1 3.08 13.01 -2.09
N LEU A 2 3.42 11.98 -2.84
CA LEU A 2 2.49 11.20 -3.62
C LEU A 2 1.50 10.47 -2.69
N LYS A 3 0.21 10.87 -2.70
CA LYS A 3 -0.84 10.24 -1.87
C LYS A 3 -1.75 9.38 -2.76
N PHE A 4 -1.55 8.07 -2.75
CA PHE A 4 -2.43 7.10 -3.42
C PHE A 4 -3.64 6.76 -2.56
N THR A 5 -3.47 6.69 -1.24
CA THR A 5 -4.54 6.47 -0.26
C THR A 5 -4.79 7.75 0.55
N LYS A 6 -5.99 7.83 1.12
CA LYS A 6 -6.42 8.92 2.01
C LYS A 6 -6.57 8.41 3.44
N ASN A 7 -7.29 7.30 3.62
CA ASN A 7 -7.61 6.64 4.89
C ASN A 7 -7.75 5.13 4.65
N PHE A 8 -7.97 4.33 5.69
CA PHE A 8 -8.44 2.94 5.56
C PHE A 8 -9.48 2.63 6.64
N ASN A 9 -10.32 1.63 6.39
CA ASN A 9 -11.27 1.11 7.36
C ASN A 9 -10.55 0.11 8.28
N SER A 10 -10.13 0.57 9.47
CA SER A 10 -9.41 -0.25 10.44
C SER A 10 -10.20 -1.48 10.92
N ASN A 11 -11.53 -1.43 10.91
CA ASN A 11 -12.37 -2.57 11.28
C ASN A 11 -12.32 -3.71 10.25
N GLY A 12 -11.96 -3.38 9.00
CA GLY A 12 -11.78 -4.37 7.93
C GLY A 12 -10.37 -4.94 7.84
N VAL A 13 -9.42 -4.44 8.63
CA VAL A 13 -8.02 -4.86 8.61
C VAL A 13 -7.73 -5.79 9.78
N GLU A 14 -7.07 -6.91 9.51
CA GLU A 14 -6.60 -7.80 10.57
C GLU A 14 -5.11 -7.61 10.83
N TYR A 15 -4.76 -7.56 12.11
CA TYR A 15 -3.39 -7.45 12.57
C TYR A 15 -2.99 -8.68 13.37
N TRP A 16 -1.81 -9.21 13.07
CA TRP A 16 -1.24 -10.39 13.69
C TRP A 16 0.21 -10.08 14.10
N ARG A 17 0.59 -10.53 15.31
CA ARG A 17 1.94 -10.39 15.85
C ARG A 17 2.40 -11.69 16.48
N GLU A 18 3.70 -11.95 16.39
CA GLU A 18 4.35 -13.09 17.08
C GLU A 18 4.09 -13.06 18.60
N TYR A 19 3.77 -14.22 19.18
CA TYR A 19 3.37 -14.33 20.60
C TYR A 19 4.53 -14.67 21.54
N ASN A 20 5.68 -15.11 21.04
CA ASN A 20 6.83 -15.53 21.84
C ASN A 20 8.06 -14.65 21.53
N SER A 21 8.38 -13.75 22.46
CA SER A 21 9.38 -12.66 22.34
C SER A 21 10.85 -13.08 22.32
N VAL A 22 11.17 -14.32 21.97
CA VAL A 22 12.57 -14.80 21.88
C VAL A 22 13.19 -14.40 20.54
N PHE A 23 12.38 -14.06 19.54
CA PHE A 23 12.79 -13.59 18.21
C PHE A 23 12.15 -12.24 17.85
N SER A 24 12.59 -11.67 16.73
CA SER A 24 12.09 -10.39 16.21
C SER A 24 10.59 -10.46 15.92
N SER A 25 9.80 -9.63 16.60
CA SER A 25 8.36 -9.46 16.42
C SER A 25 8.00 -9.13 14.97
N GLU A 26 7.58 -10.15 14.21
CA GLU A 26 6.99 -9.93 12.90
C GLU A 26 5.56 -9.39 13.07
N ASN A 27 5.33 -8.25 12.42
CA ASN A 27 4.03 -7.62 12.26
C ASN A 27 3.46 -8.08 10.92
N ILE A 28 2.20 -8.50 10.93
CA ILE A 28 1.50 -8.94 9.73
C ILE A 28 0.14 -8.24 9.68
N LEU A 29 -0.12 -7.53 8.60
CA LEU A 29 -1.42 -6.95 8.29
C LEU A 29 -2.05 -7.70 7.13
N PHE A 30 -3.33 -8.01 7.26
CA PHE A 30 -4.18 -8.42 6.16
C PHE A 30 -5.14 -7.29 5.84
N VAL A 31 -5.00 -6.74 4.64
CA VAL A 31 -5.70 -5.52 4.22
C VAL A 31 -6.56 -5.86 3.00
N PRO A 32 -7.87 -6.08 3.18
CA PRO A 32 -8.79 -6.17 2.05
C PRO A 32 -8.72 -4.91 1.20
N ILE A 33 -8.72 -5.05 -0.12
CA ILE A 33 -8.63 -3.90 -1.04
C ILE A 33 -9.78 -2.91 -0.80
N ASP A 34 -10.97 -3.40 -0.45
CA ASP A 34 -12.12 -2.56 -0.15
C ASP A 34 -11.99 -1.78 1.16
N ALA A 35 -11.11 -2.21 2.07
CA ALA A 35 -10.78 -1.45 3.27
C ALA A 35 -9.87 -0.24 2.97
N ILE A 36 -9.29 -0.15 1.77
CA ILE A 36 -8.39 0.93 1.39
C ILE A 36 -9.19 2.12 0.86
N GLY A 37 -9.13 3.23 1.59
CA GLY A 37 -9.68 4.52 1.16
C GLY A 37 -8.75 5.17 0.15
N LEU A 38 -9.09 5.08 -1.13
CA LEU A 38 -8.31 5.67 -2.22
C LEU A 38 -8.44 7.19 -2.28
N ASN A 39 -7.42 7.85 -2.81
CA ASN A 39 -7.45 9.28 -3.04
C ASN A 39 -8.55 9.62 -4.08
N PRO A 40 -9.57 10.42 -3.73
CA PRO A 40 -10.72 10.67 -4.61
C PRO A 40 -10.36 11.25 -5.99
N GLN A 41 -9.27 12.02 -6.05
CA GLN A 41 -8.78 12.63 -7.29
C GLN A 41 -8.19 11.61 -8.27
N LEU A 42 -7.98 10.35 -7.86
CA LEU A 42 -7.59 9.26 -8.77
C LEU A 42 -8.81 8.61 -9.44
N GLY A 43 -10.03 8.99 -9.03
CA GLY A 43 -11.27 8.41 -9.55
C GLY A 43 -11.31 6.89 -9.38
N SER A 44 -11.83 6.20 -10.39
CA SER A 44 -11.96 4.74 -10.42
C SER A 44 -10.71 4.00 -10.90
N LEU A 45 -9.69 4.70 -11.41
CA LEU A 45 -8.49 4.09 -12.00
C LEU A 45 -7.81 3.06 -11.08
N PRO A 46 -7.55 3.35 -9.79
CA PRO A 46 -6.96 2.37 -8.88
C PRO A 46 -7.82 1.12 -8.70
N ARG A 47 -9.14 1.29 -8.55
CA ARG A 47 -10.06 0.15 -8.33
C ARG A 47 -10.17 -0.73 -9.57
N HIS A 48 -10.18 -0.12 -10.75
CA HIS A 48 -10.16 -0.85 -12.02
C HIS A 48 -8.91 -1.71 -12.13
N LEU A 49 -7.73 -1.13 -11.83
CA LEU A 49 -6.48 -1.87 -11.84
C LEU A 49 -6.49 -3.03 -10.84
N PHE A 50 -6.89 -2.77 -9.59
CA PHE A 50 -6.93 -3.82 -8.57
C PHE A 50 -7.85 -4.99 -8.95
N ARG A 51 -9.02 -4.69 -9.53
CA ARG A 51 -9.95 -5.70 -10.02
C ARG A 51 -9.34 -6.52 -11.16
N ASN A 52 -8.73 -5.87 -12.15
CA ASN A 52 -8.12 -6.55 -13.30
C ASN A 52 -6.98 -7.47 -12.87
N LEU A 53 -6.20 -7.07 -11.86
CA LEU A 53 -5.13 -7.87 -11.28
C LEU A 53 -5.62 -8.95 -10.29
N GLY A 54 -6.93 -9.04 -10.04
CA GLY A 54 -7.49 -10.00 -9.08
C GLY A 54 -7.03 -9.76 -7.64
N LEU A 55 -6.69 -8.52 -7.27
CA LEU A 55 -6.28 -8.17 -5.92
C LEU A 55 -7.48 -8.21 -4.98
N LYS A 56 -7.41 -9.10 -3.98
CA LYS A 56 -8.46 -9.25 -2.96
C LYS A 56 -7.97 -8.74 -1.61
N ILE A 57 -6.85 -9.27 -1.15
CA ILE A 57 -6.27 -8.97 0.16
C ILE A 57 -4.76 -8.79 0.01
N LEU A 58 -4.23 -7.69 0.51
CA LEU A 58 -2.81 -7.49 0.66
C LEU A 58 -2.37 -8.02 2.02
N LYS A 59 -1.52 -9.03 2.02
CA LYS A 59 -0.75 -9.44 3.19
C LYS A 59 0.53 -8.61 3.21
N ILE A 60 0.70 -7.82 4.26
CA ILE A 60 1.85 -6.94 4.46
C ILE A 60 2.60 -7.43 5.69
N SER A 61 3.88 -7.79 5.56
CA SER A 61 4.69 -8.21 6.70
C SER A 61 6.02 -7.49 6.84
N TRP A 62 6.42 -7.25 8.09
CA TRP A 62 7.72 -6.65 8.44
C TRP A 62 8.09 -6.99 9.89
N LYS A 63 9.38 -6.92 10.21
CA LYS A 63 9.88 -7.04 11.59
C LYS A 63 10.13 -5.65 12.17
N ASP A 64 10.02 -5.51 13.48
CA ASP A 64 10.36 -4.23 14.14
C ASP A 64 11.82 -3.83 13.81
N GLY A 65 12.02 -2.57 13.42
CA GLY A 65 13.30 -2.04 12.94
C GLY A 65 13.72 -2.50 11.53
N ALA A 66 12.95 -3.35 10.86
CA ALA A 66 13.27 -3.79 9.50
C ALA A 66 13.16 -2.63 8.51
N LYS A 67 14.17 -2.52 7.65
CA LYS A 67 14.18 -1.58 6.52
C LYS A 67 13.33 -2.05 5.34
N THR A 68 12.68 -3.20 5.42
CA THR A 68 11.95 -3.77 4.27
C THR A 68 10.61 -4.34 4.69
N LEU A 69 9.60 -4.03 3.88
CA LEU A 69 8.25 -4.53 3.98
C LEU A 69 7.99 -5.51 2.84
N ARG A 70 7.36 -6.65 3.14
CA ARG A 70 6.96 -7.68 2.17
C ARG A 70 5.47 -7.54 1.90
N VAL A 71 5.07 -7.66 0.64
CA VAL A 71 3.67 -7.59 0.23
C VAL A 71 3.35 -8.77 -0.68
N GLU A 72 2.27 -9.45 -0.33
CA GLU A 72 1.74 -10.58 -1.07
C GLU A 72 0.25 -10.34 -1.34
N ASN A 73 -0.23 -10.67 -2.54
CA ASN A 73 -1.66 -10.79 -2.79
C ASN A 73 -2.12 -12.18 -2.36
N ILE A 74 -3.16 -12.25 -1.55
CA ILE A 74 -3.74 -13.52 -1.10
C ILE A 74 -5.26 -13.52 -1.32
N GLU A 75 -5.84 -14.71 -1.42
CA GLU A 75 -7.28 -14.85 -1.62
C GLU A 75 -8.11 -14.84 -0.33
N LYS A 76 -7.52 -15.34 0.77
CA LYS A 76 -8.19 -15.47 2.06
C LYS A 76 -7.18 -15.30 3.20
N ILE A 77 -7.65 -14.73 4.31
CA ILE A 77 -6.86 -14.66 5.54
C ILE A 77 -6.73 -16.09 6.10
N MET A 78 -5.51 -16.47 6.48
CA MET A 78 -5.22 -17.76 7.08
C MET A 78 -4.49 -17.56 8.42
N PRO A 79 -4.68 -18.45 9.40
CA PRO A 79 -3.91 -18.41 10.64
C PRO A 79 -2.42 -18.42 10.34
N VAL A 80 -1.68 -17.49 10.96
CA VAL A 80 -0.23 -17.43 10.82
C VAL A 80 0.40 -18.16 12.01
N HIS A 81 1.14 -19.23 11.72
CA HIS A 81 1.79 -20.03 12.76
C HIS A 81 2.77 -19.18 13.59
N GLY A 82 2.75 -19.33 14.91
CA GLY A 82 3.57 -18.53 15.84
C GLY A 82 3.05 -17.11 16.09
N CYS A 83 2.04 -16.64 15.37
CA CYS A 83 1.40 -15.34 15.57
C CYS A 83 0.03 -15.48 16.22
N LYS A 84 -0.38 -14.45 16.98
CA LYS A 84 -1.75 -14.27 17.42
C LYS A 84 -2.35 -13.03 16.79
N ARG A 85 -3.65 -13.11 16.49
CA ARG A 85 -4.45 -11.94 16.12
C ARG A 85 -4.44 -10.94 17.28
N ALA A 86 -4.18 -9.68 16.97
CA ALA A 86 -4.20 -8.57 17.90
C ALA A 86 -5.09 -7.45 17.34
N SER A 87 -5.58 -6.58 18.20
CA SER A 87 -6.20 -5.34 17.70
C SER A 87 -5.10 -4.36 17.28
N ILE A 88 -5.37 -3.58 16.23
CA ILE A 88 -4.47 -2.50 15.79
C ILE A 88 -4.17 -1.60 17.00
N ALA A 89 -5.20 -1.14 17.71
CA ALA A 89 -5.06 -0.26 18.86
C ALA A 89 -4.19 -0.82 20.02
N GLN A 90 -4.08 -2.13 20.19
CA GLN A 90 -3.30 -2.75 21.28
C GLN A 90 -1.84 -3.05 20.90
N GLY A 91 -1.47 -2.98 19.61
CA GLY A 91 -0.15 -3.45 19.19
C GLY A 91 0.55 -2.62 18.13
N LEU A 92 -0.16 -1.77 17.39
CA LEU A 92 0.43 -0.99 16.31
C LEU A 92 -0.26 0.37 16.17
N ASP A 93 0.52 1.45 16.17
CA ASP A 93 -0.08 2.76 15.99
C ASP A 93 -0.70 2.89 14.59
N ASN A 94 -1.80 3.64 14.51
CA ASN A 94 -2.59 3.78 13.29
C ASN A 94 -1.77 4.45 12.14
N VAL A 95 -0.77 5.26 12.51
CA VAL A 95 0.11 5.94 11.56
C VAL A 95 1.06 4.95 10.90
N THR A 96 1.60 3.98 11.63
CA THR A 96 2.43 2.89 11.11
C THR A 96 1.61 1.98 10.19
N VAL A 97 0.37 1.66 10.55
CA VAL A 97 -0.53 0.88 9.67
C VAL A 97 -0.79 1.63 8.37
N GLN A 98 -1.18 2.90 8.46
CA GLN A 98 -1.45 3.73 7.27
C GLN A 98 -0.21 3.86 6.38
N SER A 99 0.95 4.09 6.98
CA SER A 99 2.26 4.12 6.34
C SER A 99 2.55 2.84 5.54
N ALA A 100 2.37 1.68 6.18
CA ALA A 100 2.60 0.38 5.57
C ALA A 100 1.69 0.16 4.36
N ILE A 101 0.40 0.49 4.49
CA ILE A 101 -0.59 0.39 3.41
C ILE A 101 -0.26 1.33 2.25
N GLU A 102 -0.01 2.61 2.53
CA GLU A 102 0.32 3.61 1.50
C GLU A 102 1.54 3.18 0.68
N ARG A 103 2.60 2.72 1.36
CA ARG A 103 3.84 2.26 0.70
C ARG A 103 3.63 1.01 -0.13
N ALA A 104 2.84 0.06 0.36
CA ALA A 104 2.48 -1.13 -0.40
C ALA A 104 1.76 -0.73 -1.71
N ILE A 105 0.75 0.12 -1.61
CA ILE A 105 -0.03 0.57 -2.76
C ILE A 105 0.79 1.40 -3.74
N ALA A 106 1.59 2.35 -3.25
CA ALA A 106 2.48 3.14 -4.09
C ALA A 106 3.45 2.23 -4.86
N ASN A 107 4.11 1.30 -4.16
CA ASN A 107 5.08 0.39 -4.78
C ASN A 107 4.44 -0.51 -5.84
N LEU A 108 3.19 -0.94 -5.64
CA LEU A 108 2.43 -1.69 -6.64
C LEU A 108 2.26 -0.87 -7.92
N PHE A 109 1.77 0.37 -7.82
CA PHE A 109 1.58 1.25 -8.98
C PHE A 109 2.90 1.52 -9.71
N PHE A 110 3.96 1.87 -8.98
CA PHE A 110 5.28 2.13 -9.57
C PHE A 110 5.88 0.90 -10.27
N THR A 111 5.72 -0.28 -9.65
CA THR A 111 6.21 -1.54 -10.23
C THR A 111 5.49 -1.85 -11.54
N ILE A 112 4.17 -1.74 -11.57
CA ILE A 112 3.34 -2.01 -12.76
C ILE A 112 3.59 -0.98 -13.86
N ALA A 113 3.80 0.28 -13.47
CA ALA A 113 4.16 1.36 -14.38
C ALA A 113 5.56 1.19 -14.99
N LYS A 114 6.38 0.25 -14.48
CA LYS A 114 7.81 0.07 -14.82
C LYS A 114 8.60 1.37 -14.65
N ASP A 115 8.26 2.12 -13.61
CA ASP A 115 8.87 3.43 -13.37
C ASP A 115 9.91 3.35 -12.25
N PRO A 116 11.20 3.53 -12.58
CA PRO A 116 12.30 3.38 -11.62
C PRO A 116 12.43 4.59 -10.67
N LYS A 117 11.75 5.71 -10.91
CA LYS A 117 11.81 6.91 -10.04
C LYS A 117 10.84 6.83 -8.85
N GLY A 118 10.33 5.64 -8.54
CA GLY A 118 9.40 5.37 -7.44
C GLY A 118 10.02 5.35 -6.04
N ASP A 119 11.23 5.88 -5.86
CA ASP A 119 11.96 5.81 -4.59
C ASP A 119 11.31 6.70 -3.50
N PHE A 120 10.33 6.10 -2.82
CA PHE A 120 10.01 6.20 -1.39
C PHE A 120 9.73 7.60 -0.80
N PHE A 121 8.67 8.26 -1.28
CA PHE A 121 8.08 9.39 -0.57
C PHE A 121 7.23 8.91 0.62
N HIS A 122 7.67 9.21 1.83
CA HIS A 122 6.85 9.03 3.03
C HIS A 122 6.93 10.25 3.94
N SER A 123 5.77 10.82 4.29
CA SER A 123 5.72 12.01 5.16
C SER A 123 5.80 11.70 6.66
N SER A 124 5.77 10.44 7.10
CA SER A 124 5.67 10.15 8.55
C SER A 124 7.02 10.13 9.28
N GLY A 125 8.15 10.22 8.58
CA GLY A 125 9.48 10.09 9.20
C GLY A 125 9.85 8.67 9.70
N GLN A 126 8.95 7.68 9.64
CA GLN A 126 9.27 6.26 9.85
C GLN A 126 9.60 5.59 8.50
N PHE A 127 10.66 4.77 8.45
CA PHE A 127 11.23 4.26 7.19
C PHE A 127 11.28 2.74 7.07
N PHE A 128 10.43 2.21 6.17
CA PHE A 128 10.79 1.05 5.36
C PHE A 128 11.47 1.58 4.09
N HIS A 129 12.72 1.20 3.85
CA HIS A 129 13.50 1.64 2.69
C HIS A 129 13.21 0.84 1.42
N LYS A 130 12.55 -0.32 1.53
CA LYS A 130 12.27 -1.19 0.39
C LYS A 130 10.95 -1.93 0.57
N VAL A 131 10.18 -2.04 -0.51
CA VAL A 131 8.99 -2.92 -0.57
C VAL A 131 9.30 -4.05 -1.53
N LYS A 132 9.08 -5.30 -1.10
CA LYS A 132 9.17 -6.49 -1.96
C LYS A 132 7.76 -7.00 -2.23
N MET A 133 7.31 -6.85 -3.47
CA MET A 133 6.09 -7.47 -3.98
C MET A 133 6.40 -8.87 -4.51
N ASN A 134 5.48 -9.81 -4.35
CA ASN A 134 5.58 -11.07 -5.09
C ASN A 134 5.42 -10.83 -6.61
N LYS A 135 6.10 -11.61 -7.44
CA LYS A 135 6.24 -11.38 -8.90
C LYS A 135 5.03 -11.84 -9.74
N ASP A 136 4.00 -12.41 -9.12
CA ASP A 136 3.02 -13.24 -9.82
C ASP A 136 1.82 -12.48 -10.41
N PHE A 137 1.95 -11.19 -10.67
CA PHE A 137 0.88 -10.43 -11.34
C PHE A 137 1.06 -10.52 -12.85
N PHE A 138 0.08 -11.11 -13.53
CA PHE A 138 -0.05 -10.91 -14.98
C PHE A 138 -0.52 -9.48 -15.20
N VAL A 139 0.31 -8.67 -15.86
CA VAL A 139 0.03 -7.26 -16.12
C VAL A 139 -0.17 -7.09 -17.62
N SER A 140 -1.38 -6.70 -18.03
CA SER A 140 -1.67 -6.32 -19.41
C SER A 140 -1.10 -4.92 -19.73
N GLU A 141 -0.93 -4.60 -21.02
CA GLU A 141 -0.52 -3.25 -21.44
C GLU A 141 -1.50 -2.18 -20.94
N ASN A 142 -2.80 -2.45 -21.02
CA ASN A 142 -3.84 -1.57 -20.51
C ASN A 142 -3.72 -1.34 -18.99
N ASP A 143 -3.40 -2.38 -18.22
CA ASP A 143 -3.18 -2.25 -16.77
C ASP A 143 -1.91 -1.45 -16.47
N SER A 144 -0.85 -1.62 -17.26
CA SER A 144 0.34 -0.77 -17.19
C SER A 144 0.04 0.69 -17.52
N ASP A 145 -0.83 0.97 -18.50
CA ASP A 145 -1.24 2.33 -18.86
C ASP A 145 -2.04 2.98 -17.75
N ILE A 146 -2.97 2.25 -17.14
CA ILE A 146 -3.72 2.71 -15.97
C ILE A 146 -2.76 3.04 -14.82
N ALA A 147 -1.79 2.18 -14.54
CA ALA A 147 -0.81 2.43 -13.48
C ALA A 147 0.05 3.67 -13.77
N ARG A 148 0.51 3.86 -15.01
CA ARG A 148 1.26 5.05 -15.43
C ARG A 148 0.42 6.32 -15.27
N ASN A 149 -0.85 6.31 -15.68
CA ASN A 149 -1.76 7.44 -15.50
C ASN A 149 -1.93 7.79 -14.02
N VAL A 150 -2.11 6.79 -13.15
CA VAL A 150 -2.20 7.02 -11.69
C VAL A 150 -0.90 7.64 -11.17
N VAL A 151 0.27 7.12 -11.53
CA VAL A 151 1.57 7.68 -11.13
C VAL A 151 1.72 9.14 -11.56
N GLU A 152 1.38 9.46 -12.82
CA GLU A 152 1.49 10.81 -13.36
C GLU A 152 0.54 11.81 -12.70
N ILE A 153 -0.73 11.42 -12.44
CA ILE A 153 -1.67 12.27 -11.69
C ILE A 153 -1.11 12.61 -10.31
N VAL A 154 -0.48 11.64 -9.65
CA VAL A 154 0.04 11.84 -8.30
C VAL A 154 1.32 12.71 -8.35
N ARG A 155 2.20 12.53 -9.34
CA ARG A 155 3.42 13.37 -9.55
C ARG A 155 3.12 14.78 -9.99
N GLY A 156 2.13 14.98 -10.84
CA GLY A 156 1.66 16.30 -11.25
C GLY A 156 1.30 17.18 -10.05
N ARG A 157 0.92 16.59 -8.91
CA ARG A 157 0.68 17.33 -7.66
C ARG A 157 1.95 17.74 -6.92
N GLU A 158 3.05 17.01 -7.06
CA GLU A 158 4.33 17.49 -6.54
C GLU A 158 4.80 18.70 -7.34
N HIS A 159 4.65 18.65 -8.67
CA HIS A 159 4.99 19.80 -9.52
C HIS A 159 3.99 20.97 -9.38
N SER A 160 2.70 20.72 -9.15
CA SER A 160 1.69 21.77 -8.92
C SER A 160 1.69 22.35 -7.51
N SER A 161 2.52 21.83 -6.60
CA SER A 161 2.76 22.48 -5.30
C SER A 161 3.52 23.81 -5.44
N VAL A 162 4.02 24.10 -6.65
CA VAL A 162 4.26 25.46 -7.13
C VAL A 162 3.09 25.87 -8.02
N LYS A 163 2.14 26.62 -7.44
CA LYS A 163 1.02 27.37 -8.06
C LYS A 163 0.45 26.79 -9.37
N ASN A 164 -0.73 26.17 -9.30
CA ASN A 164 -1.65 26.23 -10.44
C ASN A 164 -3.11 26.39 -9.98
N THR A 165 -3.53 27.65 -9.95
CA THR A 165 -4.90 28.11 -9.74
C THR A 165 -5.76 28.00 -11.00
N VAL A 166 -5.35 27.27 -12.04
CA VAL A 166 -6.08 27.25 -13.30
C VAL A 166 -6.09 25.84 -13.87
N LEU A 167 -7.26 25.47 -14.40
CA LEU A 167 -7.60 24.33 -15.25
C LEU A 167 -7.98 23.04 -14.50
N ILE A 168 -9.29 22.89 -14.22
CA ILE A 168 -10.12 21.93 -14.97
C ILE A 168 -11.51 22.54 -15.19
N LYS A 169 -11.79 22.96 -16.43
CA LYS A 169 -13.13 22.98 -17.04
C LYS A 169 -12.98 22.20 -18.34
N VAL A 170 -13.61 21.03 -18.42
CA VAL A 170 -14.40 20.54 -19.56
C VAL A 170 -15.43 19.57 -18.98
#